data_AF-M8A441-F1
#
_entry.id   AF-M8A441-F1
#
_cell.length_a   1.000
_cell.length_b   1.000
_cell.length_c   1.000
_cell.angle_alpha   90.00
_cell.angle_beta   90.00
_cell.angle_gamma   90.00
#
_symmetry.space_group_name_H-M   'P 1'
#
loop_
_entity.id
_entity.type
_entity.pdbx_description
1 polymer ?
#
loop_
_entity_poly.entity_id
_entity_poly.type
_entity_poly.pdbx_seq_one_letter_code
_entity_poly.pdbx_strand_id
1 'polypeptide(L)'
;MRTEMVIRIQISSEKGHSKAIKVAAAVTGVESVTIAGEDKNLLLVIGAGVDSNRLTEKLRRKVGHAEVVELRTVDDDDFAGEYHPYRYHPSPSPYKHVTARDIFLTNHQTLRFGLTDNPQV
;
A
#
# COMPACT_ATOMS: atom_id res chain seq x y z
N MET A 1 9.07 11.30 -6.39
CA MET A 1 7.95 10.56 -6.99
C MET A 1 7.64 9.36 -6.13
N ARG A 2 6.45 9.37 -5.52
CA ARG A 2 5.89 8.28 -4.74
C ARG A 2 5.02 7.40 -5.64
N THR A 3 4.83 6.15 -5.26
CA THR A 3 4.00 5.19 -6.00
C THR A 3 3.00 4.55 -5.07
N GLU A 4 1.75 4.49 -5.52
CA GLU A 4 0.66 3.73 -4.91
C GLU A 4 0.37 2.54 -5.82
N MET A 5 0.43 1.32 -5.27
CA MET A 5 0.25 0.08 -6.03
C MET A 5 -0.80 -0.80 -5.37
N VAL A 6 -1.68 -1.38 -6.17
CA VAL A 6 -2.64 -2.38 -5.72
C VAL A 6 -2.23 -3.72 -6.31
N ILE A 7 -1.93 -4.69 -5.44
CA ILE A 7 -1.49 -6.04 -5.84
C ILE A 7 -2.53 -7.05 -5.37
N ARG A 8 -3.13 -7.77 -6.31
CA ARG A 8 -3.98 -8.93 -6.00
C ARG A 8 -3.11 -10.12 -5.63
N ILE A 9 -3.45 -10.77 -4.51
CA ILE A 9 -2.78 -11.96 -3.98
C ILE A 9 -3.80 -13.08 -3.78
N GLN A 10 -3.47 -14.30 -4.19
CA GLN A 10 -4.33 -15.46 -3.95
C GLN A 10 -3.92 -16.14 -2.64
N ILE A 11 -4.53 -15.71 -1.53
CA ILE A 11 -4.27 -16.23 -0.18
C ILE A 11 -5.59 -16.43 0.53
N SER A 12 -5.74 -17.56 1.23
CA SER A 12 -6.93 -17.88 2.02
C SER A 12 -6.67 -17.95 3.54
N SER A 13 -5.44 -17.70 3.99
CA SER A 13 -5.05 -17.82 5.41
C SER A 13 -4.41 -16.57 5.99
N GLU A 14 -4.70 -16.29 7.26
CA GLU A 14 -4.10 -15.17 8.01
C GLU A 14 -2.58 -15.25 8.10
N LYS A 15 -2.02 -16.46 8.14
CA LYS A 15 -0.57 -16.68 8.09
C LYS A 15 0.02 -16.23 6.75
N GLY A 16 -0.67 -16.48 5.64
CA GLY A 16 -0.28 -16.03 4.31
C GLY A 16 -0.34 -14.50 4.20
N HIS A 17 -1.39 -13.87 4.73
CA HIS A 17 -1.53 -12.41 4.80
C HIS A 17 -0.38 -11.76 5.57
N SER A 18 -0.07 -12.29 6.76
CA SER A 18 1.06 -11.82 7.57
C SER A 18 2.40 -11.95 6.83
N LYS A 19 2.56 -13.02 6.05
CA LYS A 19 3.76 -13.23 5.21
C LYS A 19 3.81 -12.23 4.05
N ALA A 20 2.68 -11.94 3.41
CA ALA A 20 2.59 -10.97 2.32
C ALA A 20 2.99 -9.57 2.79
N ILE A 21 2.43 -9.11 3.93
CA ILE A 21 2.80 -7.83 4.54
C ILE A 21 4.31 -7.79 4.82
N LYS A 22 4.86 -8.81 5.48
CA LYS A 22 6.30 -8.88 5.80
C LYS A 22 7.19 -8.84 4.55
N VAL A 23 6.80 -9.55 3.49
CA VAL A 23 7.56 -9.57 2.23
C VAL A 23 7.52 -8.22 1.54
N ALA A 24 6.36 -7.57 1.49
CA ALA A 24 6.20 -6.25 0.87
C ALA A 24 6.91 -5.15 1.67
N ALA A 25 6.72 -5.10 3.00
CA ALA A 25 7.38 -4.13 3.87
C ALA A 25 8.90 -4.26 3.89
N ALA A 26 9.45 -5.44 3.59
CA ALA A 26 10.90 -5.65 3.47
C ALA A 26 11.49 -5.16 2.14
N VAL A 27 10.69 -4.62 1.22
CA VAL A 27 11.19 -4.03 -0.03
C VAL A 27 11.62 -2.58 0.23
N THR A 28 12.83 -2.23 -0.19
CA THR A 28 13.36 -0.87 -0.11
C THR A 28 12.43 0.11 -0.80
N GLY A 29 12.19 1.26 -0.15
CA GLY A 29 11.31 2.31 -0.66
C GLY A 29 9.85 2.16 -0.22
N VAL A 30 9.44 1.00 0.31
CA VAL A 30 8.08 0.81 0.83
C VAL A 30 7.92 1.54 2.17
N GLU A 31 6.91 2.39 2.27
CA GLU A 31 6.58 3.19 3.45
C GLU A 31 5.33 2.65 4.17
N SER A 32 4.37 2.12 3.41
CA SER A 32 3.13 1.57 3.96
C SER A 32 2.64 0.36 3.16
N VAL A 33 2.06 -0.60 3.87
CA VAL A 33 1.43 -1.79 3.31
C VAL A 33 0.12 -2.06 4.05
N THR A 34 -0.97 -2.19 3.31
CA THR A 34 -2.31 -2.43 3.85
C THR A 34 -2.99 -3.57 3.10
N ILE A 35 -3.70 -4.43 3.84
CA ILE A 35 -4.59 -5.42 3.22
C ILE A 35 -5.95 -4.79 2.96
N ALA A 36 -6.47 -4.96 1.76
CA ALA A 36 -7.73 -4.39 1.28
C ALA A 36 -8.56 -5.41 0.49
N GLY A 37 -9.74 -4.99 0.05
CA GLY A 37 -10.72 -5.82 -0.64
C GLY A 37 -11.62 -6.59 0.34
N GLU A 38 -12.85 -6.88 -0.08
CA GLU A 38 -13.83 -7.64 0.71
C GLU A 38 -13.28 -9.01 1.11
N ASP A 39 -12.60 -9.68 0.17
CA ASP A 39 -11.95 -10.98 0.37
C ASP A 39 -10.55 -10.89 1.00
N LYS A 40 -10.08 -9.69 1.38
CA LYS A 40 -8.71 -9.45 1.89
C LYS A 40 -7.60 -9.94 0.95
N ASN A 41 -7.90 -9.96 -0.35
CA ASN A 41 -7.03 -10.47 -1.41
C ASN A 41 -6.26 -9.35 -2.14
N LEU A 42 -6.34 -8.10 -1.68
CA LEU A 42 -5.59 -6.98 -2.23
C LEU A 42 -4.56 -6.47 -1.23
N LEU A 43 -3.40 -6.08 -1.74
CA LEU A 43 -2.32 -5.46 -1.00
C LEU A 43 -2.10 -4.06 -1.58
N LEU A 44 -2.44 -3.03 -0.81
CA LEU A 44 -2.13 -1.64 -1.12
C LEU A 44 -0.72 -1.33 -0.61
N VAL A 45 0.17 -0.90 -1.50
CA VAL A 45 1.56 -0.59 -1.18
C VAL A 45 1.84 0.85 -1.59
N ILE A 46 2.36 1.63 -0.65
CA ILE A 46 2.77 3.02 -0.86
C ILE A 46 4.26 3.13 -0.57
N GLY A 47 5.00 3.79 -1.45
CA GLY A 47 6.41 4.02 -1.22
C GLY A 47 7.10 4.86 -2.30
N ALA A 48 8.32 5.30 -2.04
CA ALA A 48 9.15 6.06 -2.97
C ALA A 48 10.20 5.15 -3.62
N GLY A 49 10.28 5.18 -4.96
CA GLY A 49 11.26 4.37 -5.71
C GLY A 49 11.04 2.86 -5.62
N VAL A 50 9.80 2.42 -5.43
CA VAL A 50 9.47 0.98 -5.34
C VAL A 50 9.39 0.37 -6.73
N ASP A 51 10.19 -0.66 -6.98
CA ASP A 51 10.13 -1.47 -8.19
C ASP A 51 8.97 -2.49 -8.10
N SER A 52 7.91 -2.23 -8.87
CA SER A 52 6.71 -3.06 -8.92
C SER A 52 6.99 -4.49 -9.39
N ASN A 53 7.81 -4.66 -10.43
CA ASN A 53 8.17 -5.98 -10.96
C ASN A 53 8.91 -6.80 -9.92
N ARG A 54 9.92 -6.20 -9.26
CA ARG A 54 10.70 -6.87 -8.22
C ARG A 54 9.86 -7.22 -7.00
N LEU A 55 8.92 -6.34 -6.60
CA LEU A 55 8.00 -6.62 -5.51
C LEU A 55 7.06 -7.79 -5.86
N THR A 56 6.43 -7.76 -7.03
CA THR A 56 5.51 -8.82 -7.48
C THR A 56 6.23 -10.16 -7.65
N GLU A 57 7.47 -10.17 -8.16
CA GLU A 57 8.29 -11.38 -8.21
C GLU A 57 8.57 -11.96 -6.81
N LYS A 58 8.93 -11.12 -5.83
CA LYS A 58 9.16 -11.58 -4.45
C LYS A 58 7.89 -12.17 -3.84
N LEU A 59 6.73 -11.57 -4.08
CA LEU A 59 5.44 -12.09 -3.64
C LEU A 59 5.13 -13.44 -4.31
N ARG A 60 5.29 -13.54 -5.63
CA ARG A 60 5.14 -14.81 -6.38
C ARG A 60 5.98 -15.94 -5.82
N ARG A 61 7.24 -15.65 -5.48
CA ARG A 61 8.18 -16.65 -4.94
C ARG A 61 7.91 -17.04 -3.49
N LYS A 62 7.55 -16.08 -2.62
CA LYS A 62 7.46 -16.33 -1.17
C LYS A 62 6.05 -16.58 -0.67
N VAL A 63 5.05 -16.08 -1.35
CA VAL A 63 3.68 -15.99 -0.84
C VAL A 63 2.73 -16.83 -1.69
N GLY A 64 2.80 -16.70 -3.01
CA GLY A 64 1.89 -17.35 -3.95
C GLY A 64 1.54 -16.42 -5.11
N HIS A 65 0.52 -16.77 -5.89
CA HIS A 65 0.14 -15.98 -7.06
C HIS A 65 -0.14 -14.51 -6.69
N ALA A 66 0.54 -13.60 -7.38
CA ALA A 66 0.43 -12.16 -7.17
C ALA A 66 0.42 -11.42 -8.52
N GLU A 67 -0.36 -10.34 -8.61
CA GLU A 67 -0.55 -9.57 -9.84
C GLU A 67 -0.81 -8.11 -9.51
N VAL A 68 -0.15 -7.20 -10.23
CA VAL A 68 -0.43 -5.76 -10.13
C VAL A 68 -1.75 -5.47 -10.83
N VAL A 69 -2.71 -4.92 -10.09
CA VAL A 69 -4.02 -4.50 -10.60
C VAL A 69 -4.00 -3.02 -10.95
N GLU A 70 -3.32 -2.21 -10.15
CA GLU A 70 -3.25 -0.77 -10.32
C GLU A 70 -1.87 -0.26 -9.90
N LEU A 71 -1.35 0.73 -10.64
CA LEU A 71 -0.09 1.40 -10.35
C LEU A 71 -0.26 2.89 -10.66
N ARG A 72 -0.19 3.73 -9.62
CA ARG A 72 -0.26 5.18 -9.73
C ARG A 72 1.04 5.80 -9.24
N THR A 73 1.63 6.66 -10.07
CA THR A 73 2.72 7.56 -9.66
C THR A 73 2.12 8.85 -9.14
N VAL A 74 2.62 9.31 -8.00
CA VAL A 74 2.19 10.53 -7.32
C VAL A 74 3.43 11.39 -7.14
N ASP A 75 3.37 12.66 -7.52
CA ASP A 75 4.48 13.58 -7.29
C ASP A 75 4.56 13.95 -5.79
N ASP A 76 5.75 14.29 -5.30
CA ASP A 76 5.95 14.56 -3.87
C ASP A 76 5.18 15.81 -3.40
N ASP A 77 4.92 16.76 -4.31
CA ASP A 77 4.10 17.96 -4.06
C ASP A 77 2.64 17.62 -3.74
N ASP A 78 2.07 16.56 -4.33
CA ASP A 78 0.68 16.13 -4.08
C ASP A 78 0.51 15.44 -2.71
N PHE A 79 1.61 15.04 -2.06
CA PHE A 79 1.59 14.40 -0.73
C PHE A 79 1.95 15.36 0.41
N ALA A 80 2.62 16.47 0.10
CA ALA A 80 2.99 17.53 1.06
C ALA A 80 1.90 18.61 1.19
N GLY A 81 0.97 18.68 0.23
CA GLY A 81 -0.16 19.60 0.24
C GLY A 81 -1.33 19.10 1.06
N GLU A 82 -1.79 19.95 1.97
CA GLU A 82 -3.13 19.95 2.55
C GLU A 82 -4.21 19.46 1.56
N TYR A 83 -5.14 18.64 2.04
CA TYR A 83 -6.25 18.03 1.29
C TYR A 83 -7.05 19.11 0.54
N HIS A 84 -6.70 19.39 -0.71
CA HIS A 84 -7.42 20.32 -1.58
C HIS A 84 -8.40 19.54 -2.48
N PRO A 85 -9.72 19.56 -2.19
CA PRO A 85 -10.72 18.72 -2.85
C PRO A 85 -11.07 19.13 -4.30
N TYR A 86 -10.25 19.93 -4.98
CA TYR A 86 -10.60 20.53 -6.28
C TYR A 86 -9.57 20.35 -7.40
N ARG A 87 -8.72 19.32 -7.34
CA ARG A 87 -7.96 18.88 -8.52
C ARG A 87 -7.87 17.36 -8.66
N TYR A 88 -9.01 16.71 -8.83
CA TYR A 88 -9.08 15.54 -9.72
C TYR A 88 -10.53 15.28 -10.09
N HIS A 89 -10.85 15.35 -11.38
CA HIS A 89 -12.07 14.75 -11.89
C HIS A 89 -11.87 13.23 -11.85
N PRO A 90 -12.62 12.49 -11.03
CA PRO A 90 -12.49 11.05 -10.97
C PRO A 90 -13.00 10.46 -12.29
N SER A 91 -12.13 9.78 -13.04
CA SER A 91 -12.60 8.57 -13.70
C SER A 91 -13.11 7.66 -12.59
N PRO A 92 -14.37 7.20 -12.63
CA PRO A 92 -14.96 6.46 -11.53
C PRO A 92 -14.28 5.09 -11.43
N SER A 93 -13.20 5.02 -10.63
CA SER A 93 -12.65 3.75 -10.19
C SER A 93 -13.70 3.11 -9.27
N PRO A 94 -14.12 1.86 -9.54
CA PRO A 94 -15.15 1.16 -8.76
C PRO A 94 -14.71 0.78 -7.34
N TYR A 95 -13.46 1.10 -6.97
CA TYR A 95 -12.96 0.84 -5.63
C TYR A 95 -13.31 1.99 -4.70
N LYS A 96 -14.25 1.73 -3.78
CA LYS A 96 -14.57 2.63 -2.67
C LYS A 96 -13.28 2.97 -1.92
N HIS A 97 -12.83 4.21 -2.04
CA HIS A 97 -11.72 4.74 -1.25
C HIS A 97 -12.17 4.81 0.20
N VAL A 98 -11.68 3.88 1.03
CA VAL A 98 -11.77 4.00 2.49
C VAL A 98 -10.79 5.10 2.88
N THR A 99 -11.32 6.29 3.19
CA THR A 99 -10.49 7.43 3.57
C THR A 99 -9.83 7.16 4.92
N ALA A 100 -8.66 7.79 5.16
CA ALA A 100 -7.89 7.62 6.39
C ALA A 100 -8.67 7.94 7.69
N ARG A 101 -9.85 8.55 7.60
CA ARG A 101 -10.76 8.79 8.73
C ARG A 101 -11.48 7.53 9.21
N ASP A 102 -11.70 6.54 8.34
CA ASP A 102 -12.40 5.29 8.70
C ASP A 102 -11.46 4.20 9.25
N ILE A 103 -10.13 4.37 9.09
CA ILE A 103 -9.12 3.38 9.49
C ILE A 103 -8.82 3.43 11.00
N PHE A 104 -9.15 4.54 11.69
CA PHE A 104 -8.79 4.71 13.10
C PHE A 104 -9.65 3.89 14.08
N LEU A 105 -10.75 3.27 13.62
CA LEU A 105 -11.71 2.59 14.51
C LEU A 105 -11.87 1.09 14.28
N THR A 106 -11.20 0.48 13.30
CA THR A 106 -11.39 -0.96 13.05
C THR A 106 -10.08 -1.69 12.78
N ASN A 107 -9.55 -2.31 13.84
CA ASN A 107 -8.68 -3.49 13.80
C ASN A 107 -7.27 -3.35 13.21
N HIS A 108 -6.35 -2.89 14.05
CA HIS A 108 -5.09 -3.57 14.41
C HIS A 108 -4.30 -4.38 13.33
N GLN A 109 -3.99 -3.83 12.16
CA GLN A 109 -2.84 -4.34 11.37
C GLN A 109 -2.16 -3.32 10.43
N THR A 110 -2.12 -2.04 10.80
CA THR A 110 -1.33 -1.03 10.08
C THR A 110 0.06 -0.94 10.71
N LEU A 111 1.07 -1.54 10.08
CA LEU A 111 2.47 -1.32 10.46
C LEU A 111 2.97 -0.06 9.74
N ARG A 112 2.88 1.09 10.42
CA ARG A 112 3.62 2.29 10.02
C ARG A 112 5.06 2.12 10.51
N PHE A 113 6.01 1.97 9.59
CA PHE A 113 7.42 2.05 9.93
C PHE A 113 7.77 3.53 10.08
N GLY A 114 7.88 3.98 11.33
CA GLY A 114 8.21 5.35 11.67
C GLY A 114 9.58 5.74 11.11
N LEU A 115 9.60 6.86 10.39
CA LEU A 115 10.78 7.72 10.30
C LEU A 115 11.26 7.96 11.74
N THR A 116 12.51 7.61 12.01
CA THR A 116 13.14 7.92 13.30
C THR A 116 13.05 9.42 13.55
N ASP A 117 12.33 9.80 14.60
CA ASP A 117 12.38 11.12 15.20
C ASP A 117 13.85 11.53 15.37
N ASN A 118 14.22 12.62 14.72
CA ASN A 118 15.41 13.39 15.03
C ASN A 118 15.04 14.35 16.16
N PRO A 119 15.43 14.12 17.43
CA PRO A 119 15.16 15.08 18.47
C PRO A 119 16.08 16.29 18.25
N GLN A 120 15.45 17.44 18.03
CA GLN A 120 16.07 18.74 18.18
C GLN A 120 16.72 18.85 19.56
N VAL A 121 18.05 19.03 19.60
CA VAL A 121 18.81 19.74 20.64
C VAL A 121 19.88 20.56 19.95
#